data_AF-A0A2R5GGT2-F1
#
_entry.id   AF-A0A2R5GGT2-F1
#
_cell.length_a   1.000
_cell.length_b   1.000
_cell.length_c   1.000
_cell.angle_alpha   90.00
_cell.angle_beta   90.00
_cell.angle_gamma   90.00
#
_symmetry.space_group_name_H-M   'P 1'
#
loop_
_entity.id
_entity.type
_entity.pdbx_description
1 polymer ?
#
loop_
_entity_poly.entity_id
_entity_poly.type
_entity_poly.pdbx_seq_one_letter_code
_entity_poly.pdbx_strand_id
1 'polypeptide(L)'
;MMPKRAEVARQWVRLAIGPERLAWILHAGNVLAVGAASSEDMLQLRSFMACASGCSIGFNLLQARPLLAPAAWGLFFLGLHSYHIRRILLEREPLALSQDEHELYSQAFMTYGFTPRSFKKLLKGSTATWETIKPGEPIVKEGHNQPRAAYVLSGSVLVYAGNVLMNRVDVTPGETHGGWTTHPWRSDIEERGIRKWKTTVVAASNVRLVSFDIRKFSTFIKQDPQLMAAADRLQIDDLRGKLRGSHAEKTRQIDDLKAQLDAQVEASYLAMVRLAVSDGVLTRHEIERCREYRVQHGITDEQHKRVLRSVGWCHADFAPNVCMSNLLRDAVRVTQVETALRTGTSSPTTDTPLR
;
A
#
# COMPACT_ATOMS: atom_id res chain seq x y z
N MET A 1 67.93 40.10 -3.74
CA MET A 1 66.93 39.10 -3.27
C MET A 1 65.55 39.68 -3.59
N MET A 2 64.88 39.21 -4.66
CA MET A 2 63.57 39.76 -5.04
C MET A 2 62.52 39.35 -4.00
N PRO A 3 61.69 40.28 -3.48
CA PRO A 3 60.58 39.90 -2.61
C PRO A 3 59.67 38.94 -3.38
N LYS A 4 59.29 37.83 -2.75
CA LYS A 4 58.37 36.85 -3.33
C LYS A 4 57.10 37.60 -3.73
N ARG A 5 56.56 37.37 -4.93
CA ARG A 5 55.37 38.09 -5.50
C ARG A 5 54.23 38.30 -4.50
N ALA A 6 54.01 37.35 -3.57
CA ALA A 6 53.00 37.44 -2.51
C ALA A 6 53.25 38.54 -1.45
N GLU A 7 54.50 38.94 -1.23
CA GLU A 7 54.90 40.00 -0.32
C GLU A 7 54.65 41.38 -0.92
N VAL A 8 54.97 41.54 -2.21
CA VAL A 8 54.66 42.74 -3.00
C VAL A 8 53.15 42.97 -3.06
N ALA A 9 52.37 41.93 -3.38
CA ALA A 9 50.91 42.02 -3.42
C ALA A 9 50.30 42.42 -2.06
N ARG A 10 50.81 41.84 -0.95
CA ARG A 10 50.38 42.22 0.40
C ARG A 10 50.72 43.67 0.74
N GLN A 11 51.89 44.14 0.33
CA GLN A 11 52.33 45.52 0.57
C GLN A 11 51.45 46.53 -0.19
N TRP A 12 51.08 46.25 -1.43
CA TRP A 12 50.13 47.05 -2.20
C TRP A 12 48.74 47.12 -1.56
N VAL A 13 48.21 45.97 -1.12
CA VAL A 13 46.90 45.92 -0.45
C VAL A 13 46.92 46.69 0.87
N ARG A 14 48.01 46.61 1.65
CA ARG A 14 48.16 47.40 2.89
C ARG A 14 48.23 48.89 2.62
N LEU A 15 48.98 49.31 1.62
CA LEU A 15 49.08 50.72 1.22
C LEU A 15 47.74 51.27 0.73
N ALA A 16 46.95 50.46 0.02
CA ALA A 16 45.62 50.83 -0.45
C ALA A 16 44.58 50.94 0.68
N ILE A 17 44.69 50.12 1.73
CA ILE A 17 43.74 50.08 2.84
C ILE A 17 44.12 51.12 3.93
N GLY A 18 45.40 51.28 4.25
CA GLY A 18 45.86 52.15 5.35
C GLY A 18 45.61 51.55 6.75
N PRO A 19 46.44 51.89 7.76
CA PRO A 19 46.42 51.25 9.08
C PRO A 19 45.10 51.47 9.83
N GLU A 20 44.52 52.65 9.73
CA GLU A 20 43.24 53.00 10.35
C GLU A 20 42.10 52.12 9.82
N ARG A 21 42.16 51.72 8.54
CA ARG A 21 41.10 50.90 7.95
C ARG A 21 41.22 49.41 8.26
N LEU A 22 42.39 48.97 8.69
CA LEU A 22 42.59 47.62 9.17
C LEU A 22 41.86 47.40 10.51
N ALA A 23 41.77 48.43 11.36
CA ALA A 23 40.99 48.39 12.59
C ALA A 23 39.49 48.17 12.33
N TRP A 24 38.92 48.73 11.25
CA TRP A 24 37.53 48.49 10.88
C TRP A 24 37.23 47.01 10.61
N ILE A 25 38.18 46.25 10.02
CA ILE A 25 38.02 44.81 9.78
C ILE A 25 37.95 44.05 11.10
N LEU A 26 38.78 44.42 12.08
CA LEU A 26 38.76 43.82 13.40
C LEU A 26 37.45 44.14 14.14
N HIS A 27 37.03 45.40 14.14
CA HIS A 27 35.77 45.82 14.78
C HIS A 27 34.55 45.15 14.14
N ALA A 28 34.51 45.04 12.81
CA ALA A 28 33.47 44.29 12.11
C ALA A 28 33.43 42.81 12.54
N GLY A 29 34.60 42.17 12.65
CA GLY A 29 34.71 40.80 13.17
C GLY A 29 34.18 40.66 14.60
N ASN A 30 34.50 41.62 15.49
CA ASN A 30 34.02 41.60 16.87
C ASN A 30 32.50 41.83 16.97
N VAL A 31 31.93 42.71 16.14
CA VAL A 31 30.47 42.90 16.06
C VAL A 31 29.78 41.60 15.62
N LEU A 32 30.33 40.90 14.62
CA LEU A 32 29.82 39.59 14.21
C LEU A 32 29.92 38.55 15.35
N ALA A 33 31.00 38.56 16.14
CA ALA A 33 31.14 37.67 17.30
C ALA A 33 30.07 37.95 18.38
N VAL A 34 29.77 39.22 18.65
CA VAL A 34 28.67 39.62 19.56
C VAL A 34 27.32 39.18 19.00
N GLY A 35 27.10 39.35 17.69
CA GLY A 35 25.90 38.84 17.02
C GLY A 35 25.75 37.31 17.15
N ALA A 36 26.86 36.58 17.06
CA ALA A 36 26.89 35.14 17.33
C ALA A 36 26.50 34.83 18.78
N ALA A 37 27.10 35.50 19.76
CA ALA A 37 26.78 35.29 21.19
C ALA A 37 25.31 35.61 21.54
N SER A 38 24.68 36.46 20.75
CA SER A 38 23.28 36.87 20.92
C SER A 38 22.28 36.02 20.13
N SER A 39 22.74 35.01 19.39
CA SER A 39 21.89 34.19 18.52
C SER A 39 21.38 32.93 19.23
N GLU A 40 20.09 32.65 19.08
CA GLU A 40 19.44 31.44 19.61
C GLU A 40 19.47 30.27 18.61
N ASP A 41 19.45 30.56 17.30
CA ASP A 41 19.55 29.53 16.26
C ASP A 41 21.01 29.10 16.06
N MET A 42 21.25 27.80 16.21
CA MET A 42 22.54 27.16 15.93
C MET A 42 23.08 27.47 14.52
N LEU A 43 22.24 27.61 13.49
CA LEU A 43 22.71 27.98 12.14
C LEU A 43 23.22 29.42 12.07
N GLN A 44 22.50 30.36 12.71
CA GLN A 44 22.90 31.76 12.77
C GLN A 44 24.20 31.91 13.56
N LEU A 45 24.31 31.27 14.73
CA LEU A 45 25.51 31.24 15.55
C LEU A 45 26.74 30.82 14.73
N ARG A 46 26.64 29.70 14.03
CA ARG A 46 27.76 29.15 13.25
C ARG A 46 28.10 30.04 12.05
N SER A 47 27.11 30.69 11.44
CA SER A 47 27.32 31.61 10.31
C SER A 47 28.04 32.89 10.73
N PHE A 48 27.60 33.52 11.82
CA PHE A 48 28.27 34.69 12.38
C PHE A 48 29.72 34.39 12.80
N MET A 49 29.95 33.25 13.46
CA MET A 49 31.30 32.84 13.84
C MET A 49 32.22 32.55 12.63
N ALA A 50 31.68 32.00 11.54
CA ALA A 50 32.44 31.82 10.30
C ALA A 50 32.86 33.18 9.69
N CYS A 51 31.94 34.15 9.61
CA CYS A 51 32.24 35.49 9.12
C CYS A 51 33.25 36.21 10.02
N ALA A 52 33.09 36.14 11.35
CA ALA A 52 34.03 36.71 12.32
C ALA A 52 35.44 36.12 12.19
N SER A 53 35.53 34.80 11.98
CA SER A 53 36.80 34.10 11.71
C SER A 53 37.46 34.62 10.43
N GLY A 54 36.67 34.83 9.36
CA GLY A 54 37.16 35.43 8.11
C GLY A 54 37.75 36.83 8.29
N CYS A 55 37.07 37.70 9.04
CA CYS A 55 37.57 39.04 9.39
C CYS A 55 38.88 38.96 10.21
N SER A 56 38.95 38.06 11.20
CA SER A 56 40.14 37.85 12.03
C SER A 56 41.34 37.32 11.22
N ILE A 57 41.12 36.38 10.30
CA ILE A 57 42.16 35.90 9.38
C ILE A 57 42.67 37.05 8.50
N GLY A 58 41.76 37.82 7.91
CA GLY A 58 42.09 38.96 7.07
C GLY A 58 42.93 40.00 7.84
N PHE A 59 42.52 40.34 9.05
CA PHE A 59 43.25 41.24 9.94
C PHE A 59 44.67 40.72 10.22
N ASN A 60 44.81 39.48 10.69
CA ASN A 60 46.10 38.89 11.09
C ASN A 60 47.11 38.75 9.93
N LEU A 61 46.63 38.51 8.71
CA LEU A 61 47.48 38.41 7.52
C LEU A 61 47.91 39.79 6.98
N LEU A 62 47.08 40.81 7.16
CA LEU A 62 47.33 42.17 6.69
C LEU A 62 48.14 43.03 7.69
N GLN A 63 48.40 42.55 8.91
CA GLN A 63 49.30 43.20 9.88
C GLN A 63 50.74 43.37 9.38
N ALA A 64 51.41 44.48 9.72
CA ALA A 64 52.78 44.81 9.27
C ALA A 64 53.74 43.61 9.35
N ARG A 65 53.71 42.88 10.48
CA ARG A 65 54.24 41.52 10.60
C ARG A 65 53.07 40.52 10.61
N PRO A 66 52.94 39.64 9.61
CA PRO A 66 51.81 38.73 9.53
C PRO A 66 51.85 37.73 10.68
N LEU A 67 50.74 37.64 11.41
CA LEU A 67 50.58 36.70 12.52
C LEU A 67 50.04 35.38 11.96
N LEU A 68 50.94 34.55 11.42
CA LEU A 68 50.59 33.30 10.73
C LEU A 68 49.93 32.28 11.67
N ALA A 69 50.38 32.18 12.93
CA ALA A 69 49.81 31.24 13.88
C ALA A 69 48.33 31.57 14.21
N PRO A 70 47.95 32.81 14.59
CA PRO A 70 46.54 33.20 14.72
C PRO A 70 45.72 33.00 13.44
N ALA A 71 46.29 33.33 12.27
CA ALA A 71 45.60 33.12 11.00
C ALA A 71 45.33 31.64 10.69
N ALA A 72 46.29 30.75 11.01
CA ALA A 72 46.13 29.31 10.84
C ALA A 72 45.02 28.73 11.75
N TRP A 73 44.99 29.16 13.02
CA TRP A 73 43.89 28.79 13.93
C TRP A 73 42.53 29.33 13.47
N GLY A 74 42.51 30.58 12.96
CA GLY A 74 41.30 31.14 12.35
C GLY A 74 40.78 30.27 11.19
N LEU A 75 41.68 29.77 10.33
CA LEU A 75 41.30 28.89 9.23
C LEU A 75 40.75 27.53 9.72
N PHE A 76 41.34 26.96 10.78
CA PHE A 76 40.82 25.75 11.41
C PHE A 76 39.40 25.95 11.94
N PHE A 77 39.14 27.02 12.69
CA PHE A 77 37.82 27.33 13.20
C PHE A 77 36.82 27.63 12.09
N LEU A 78 37.23 28.36 11.05
CA LEU A 78 36.40 28.58 9.88
C LEU A 78 35.96 27.26 9.24
N GLY A 79 36.89 26.32 9.05
CA GLY A 79 36.59 24.98 8.53
C GLY A 79 35.60 24.22 9.41
N LEU A 80 35.77 24.27 10.74
CA LEU A 80 34.86 23.65 11.69
C LEU A 80 33.45 24.26 11.60
N HIS A 81 33.33 25.59 11.61
CA HIS A 81 32.05 26.27 11.46
C HIS A 81 31.39 25.95 10.12
N SER A 82 32.14 25.94 9.02
CA SER A 82 31.63 25.54 7.71
C SER A 82 31.13 24.10 7.67
N TYR A 83 31.82 23.15 8.32
CA TYR A 83 31.34 21.77 8.44
C TYR A 83 29.99 21.69 9.17
N HIS A 84 29.86 22.39 10.30
CA HIS A 84 28.60 22.41 11.05
C HIS A 84 27.47 23.10 10.29
N ILE A 85 27.74 24.23 9.62
CA ILE A 85 26.76 24.89 8.73
C ILE A 85 26.30 23.90 7.66
N ARG A 86 27.23 23.25 6.96
CA ARG A 86 26.91 22.26 5.93
C ARG A 86 26.06 21.13 6.49
N ARG A 87 26.41 20.58 7.65
CA ARG A 87 25.64 19.52 8.32
C ARG A 87 24.22 19.99 8.63
N ILE A 88 24.05 21.17 9.22
CA ILE A 88 22.73 21.73 9.54
C ILE A 88 21.92 22.02 8.28
N LEU A 89 22.54 22.55 7.22
CA LEU A 89 21.85 22.80 5.94
C LEU A 89 21.43 21.49 5.24
N LEU A 90 22.27 20.46 5.29
CA LEU A 90 21.90 19.12 4.82
C LEU A 90 20.81 18.49 5.71
N GLU A 91 20.75 18.84 6.99
CA GLU A 91 19.66 18.45 7.89
C GLU A 91 18.37 19.26 7.60
N ARG A 92 18.49 20.53 7.20
CA ARG A 92 17.35 21.42 6.90
C ARG A 92 16.83 21.30 5.47
N GLU A 93 17.51 20.57 4.58
CA GLU A 93 17.02 20.38 3.21
C GLU A 93 15.57 19.88 3.28
N PRO A 94 14.57 20.70 2.88
CA PRO A 94 13.19 20.32 2.99
C PRO A 94 13.01 19.15 2.03
N LEU A 95 12.85 17.96 2.60
CA LEU A 95 12.41 16.81 1.85
C LEU A 95 10.95 17.04 1.48
N ALA A 96 10.71 17.95 0.54
CA ALA A 96 9.46 17.97 -0.17
C ALA A 96 9.40 16.62 -0.90
N LEU A 97 8.55 15.74 -0.36
CA LEU A 97 8.11 14.56 -1.05
C LEU A 97 7.04 15.03 -2.03
N SER A 98 7.08 14.54 -3.27
CA SER A 98 5.92 14.68 -4.15
C SER A 98 4.70 13.99 -3.49
N GLN A 99 3.49 14.26 -3.99
CA GLN A 99 2.28 13.61 -3.46
C GLN A 99 2.41 12.08 -3.52
N ASP A 100 2.83 11.54 -4.67
CA ASP A 100 3.09 10.11 -4.88
C ASP A 100 4.18 9.57 -3.93
N GLU A 101 5.27 10.33 -3.71
CA GLU A 101 6.35 9.95 -2.78
C GLU A 101 5.86 9.95 -1.33
N HIS A 102 5.05 10.94 -0.96
CA HIS A 102 4.48 11.05 0.37
C HIS A 102 3.52 9.90 0.65
N GLU A 103 2.67 9.56 -0.31
CA GLU A 103 1.74 8.45 -0.21
C GLU A 103 2.46 7.10 -0.12
N LEU A 104 3.47 6.87 -0.97
CA LEU A 104 4.31 5.69 -0.85
C LEU A 104 4.99 5.62 0.53
N TYR A 105 5.55 6.74 0.99
CA TYR A 105 6.25 6.80 2.26
C TYR A 105 5.31 6.49 3.43
N SER A 106 4.16 7.16 3.49
CA SER A 106 3.19 7.00 4.58
C SER A 106 2.62 5.59 4.64
N GLN A 107 2.33 4.98 3.49
CA GLN A 107 1.73 3.65 3.43
C GLN A 107 2.74 2.51 3.62
N ALA A 108 3.90 2.59 2.95
CA ALA A 108 4.78 1.43 2.80
C ALA A 108 6.07 1.51 3.63
N PHE A 109 6.47 2.66 4.16
CA PHE A 109 7.80 2.85 4.77
C PHE A 109 7.77 3.46 6.17
N MET A 110 6.92 4.46 6.41
CA MET A 110 6.89 5.23 7.66
C MET A 110 6.66 4.34 8.89
N THR A 111 5.66 3.45 8.81
CA THR A 111 5.27 2.56 9.90
C THR A 111 6.39 1.60 10.34
N TYR A 112 7.37 1.34 9.47
CA TYR A 112 8.43 0.38 9.72
C TYR A 112 9.73 1.01 10.23
N GLY A 113 9.76 2.34 10.37
CA GLY A 113 10.90 3.07 10.93
C GLY A 113 11.86 3.65 9.88
N PHE A 114 11.45 3.70 8.60
CA PHE A 114 12.19 4.50 7.62
C PHE A 114 12.00 5.98 7.92
N THR A 115 13.10 6.74 7.94
CA THR A 115 13.03 8.21 7.98
C THR A 115 12.74 8.76 6.58
N PRO A 116 12.17 9.97 6.44
CA PRO A 116 11.95 10.58 5.12
C PRO A 116 13.25 10.71 4.30
N ARG A 117 14.41 10.92 4.97
CA ARG A 117 15.73 11.00 4.31
C ARG A 117 16.19 9.65 3.81
N SER A 118 16.11 8.61 4.64
CA SER A 118 16.52 7.27 4.22
C SER A 118 15.63 6.75 3.10
N PHE A 119 14.33 7.06 3.14
CA PHE A 119 13.39 6.80 2.05
C PHE A 119 13.77 7.54 0.76
N LYS A 120 14.03 8.85 0.79
CA LYS A 120 14.41 9.58 -0.44
C LYS A 120 15.75 9.11 -1.02
N LYS A 121 16.71 8.79 -0.15
CA LYS A 121 17.97 8.14 -0.54
C LYS A 121 17.74 6.76 -1.15
N LEU A 122 16.83 5.98 -0.57
CA LEU A 122 16.42 4.68 -1.10
C LEU A 122 15.83 4.83 -2.50
N LEU A 123 14.81 5.68 -2.70
CA LEU A 123 14.20 5.94 -4.01
C LEU A 123 15.25 6.23 -5.09
N LYS A 124 16.19 7.12 -4.77
CA LYS A 124 17.29 7.49 -5.66
C LYS A 124 18.27 6.34 -5.89
N GLY A 125 18.68 5.65 -4.83
CA GLY A 125 19.66 4.56 -4.87
C GLY A 125 19.15 3.31 -5.59
N SER A 126 17.87 2.98 -5.44
CA SER A 126 17.20 1.85 -6.07
C SER A 126 16.74 2.13 -7.50
N THR A 127 16.98 3.35 -8.03
CA THR A 127 16.47 3.81 -9.32
C THR A 127 14.96 3.58 -9.47
N ALA A 128 14.17 4.14 -8.55
CA ALA A 128 12.72 3.99 -8.56
C ALA A 128 12.09 4.59 -9.83
N THR A 129 11.20 3.84 -10.48
CA THR A 129 10.49 4.27 -11.70
C THR A 129 8.99 4.31 -11.44
N TRP A 130 8.38 5.48 -11.66
CA TRP A 130 6.94 5.68 -11.49
C TRP A 130 6.23 5.44 -12.82
N GLU A 131 5.25 4.56 -12.82
CA GLU A 131 4.59 4.07 -14.03
C GLU A 131 3.07 4.06 -13.84
N THR A 132 2.34 4.28 -14.93
CA THR A 132 0.89 4.10 -14.97
C THR A 132 0.58 3.02 -15.99
N ILE A 133 -0.04 1.94 -15.54
CA ILE A 133 -0.34 0.74 -16.34
C ILE A 133 -1.82 0.76 -16.71
N LYS A 134 -2.13 0.50 -17.98
CA LYS A 134 -3.52 0.55 -18.48
C LYS A 134 -4.27 -0.76 -18.18
N PRO A 135 -5.62 -0.72 -18.13
CA PRO A 135 -6.41 -1.94 -17.97
C PRO A 135 -6.05 -3.01 -19.02
N GLY A 136 -5.90 -4.25 -18.57
CA GLY A 136 -5.51 -5.41 -19.39
C GLY A 136 -4.01 -5.58 -19.57
N GLU A 137 -3.18 -4.59 -19.21
CA GLU A 137 -1.73 -4.71 -19.33
C GLU A 137 -1.13 -5.49 -18.14
N PRO A 138 -0.19 -6.42 -18.41
CA PRO A 138 0.47 -7.19 -17.37
C PRO A 138 1.53 -6.33 -16.66
N ILE A 139 1.42 -6.21 -15.34
CA ILE A 139 2.42 -5.59 -14.47
C ILE A 139 3.62 -6.55 -14.32
N VAL A 140 3.33 -7.83 -14.08
CA VAL A 140 4.33 -8.91 -14.06
C VAL A 140 3.75 -10.15 -14.72
N LYS A 141 4.61 -10.97 -15.32
CA LYS A 141 4.23 -12.21 -16.01
C LYS A 141 4.89 -13.41 -15.36
N GLU A 142 4.12 -14.46 -15.12
CA GLU A 142 4.62 -15.75 -14.65
C GLU A 142 5.75 -16.27 -15.54
N GLY A 143 6.74 -16.93 -14.94
CA GLY A 143 7.91 -17.50 -15.60
C GLY A 143 8.97 -16.47 -16.02
N HIS A 144 8.67 -15.17 -16.04
CA HIS A 144 9.64 -14.13 -16.34
C HIS A 144 10.53 -13.83 -15.14
N ASN A 145 11.74 -13.33 -15.39
CA ASN A 145 12.63 -12.88 -14.34
C ASN A 145 12.00 -11.74 -13.54
N GLN A 146 12.37 -11.65 -12.26
CA GLN A 146 11.96 -10.62 -11.31
C GLN A 146 13.12 -9.64 -11.05
N PRO A 147 13.44 -8.75 -12.01
CA PRO A 147 14.48 -7.74 -11.80
C PRO A 147 13.98 -6.56 -10.96
N ARG A 148 12.66 -6.39 -10.85
CA ARG A 148 12.04 -5.27 -10.15
C ARG A 148 10.99 -5.74 -9.16
N ALA A 149 10.92 -5.04 -8.03
CA ALA A 149 9.80 -5.12 -7.11
C ALA A 149 8.92 -3.89 -7.32
N ALA A 150 7.60 -4.05 -7.47
CA ALA A 150 6.69 -2.94 -7.68
C ALA A 150 5.73 -2.79 -6.49
N TYR A 151 5.41 -1.56 -6.13
CA TYR A 151 4.37 -1.23 -5.17
C TYR A 151 3.22 -0.52 -5.88
N VAL A 152 2.01 -1.06 -5.73
CA VAL A 152 0.78 -0.50 -6.30
C VAL A 152 0.25 0.58 -5.36
N LEU A 153 0.13 1.80 -5.85
CA LEU A 153 -0.34 2.97 -5.10
C LEU A 153 -1.83 3.19 -5.25
N SER A 154 -2.36 2.94 -6.45
CA SER A 154 -3.77 3.09 -6.73
C SER A 154 -4.22 2.24 -7.93
N GLY A 155 -5.52 1.99 -7.99
CA GLY A 155 -6.16 1.19 -9.03
C GLY A 155 -6.40 -0.26 -8.60
N SER A 156 -6.82 -1.07 -9.56
CA SER A 156 -7.25 -2.45 -9.33
C SER A 156 -6.31 -3.40 -10.05
N VAL A 157 -5.89 -4.48 -9.38
CA VAL A 157 -5.05 -5.53 -9.96
C VAL A 157 -5.66 -6.91 -9.78
N LEU A 158 -5.44 -7.77 -10.77
CA LEU A 158 -5.84 -9.18 -10.78
C LEU A 158 -4.59 -10.04 -10.72
N VAL A 159 -4.58 -11.01 -9.82
CA VAL A 159 -3.47 -11.94 -9.62
C VAL A 159 -3.88 -13.32 -10.13
N TYR A 160 -3.10 -13.86 -11.06
CA TYR A 160 -3.33 -15.17 -11.66
C TYR A 160 -2.19 -16.14 -11.33
N ALA A 161 -2.52 -17.41 -11.12
CA ALA A 161 -1.57 -18.52 -11.14
C ALA A 161 -1.98 -19.45 -12.29
N GLY A 162 -1.15 -19.52 -13.34
CA GLY A 162 -1.58 -20.06 -14.62
C GLY A 162 -2.81 -19.30 -15.15
N ASN A 163 -3.91 -20.03 -15.38
CA ASN A 163 -5.18 -19.46 -15.87
C ASN A 163 -6.22 -19.23 -14.76
N VAL A 164 -5.88 -19.47 -13.49
CA VAL A 164 -6.81 -19.33 -12.37
C VAL A 164 -6.63 -17.96 -11.73
N LEU A 165 -7.73 -17.21 -11.63
CA LEU A 165 -7.76 -15.96 -10.86
C LEU A 165 -7.66 -16.29 -9.37
N MET A 166 -6.56 -15.88 -8.74
CA MET A 166 -6.26 -16.16 -7.34
C MET A 166 -6.73 -15.05 -6.41
N ASN A 167 -6.67 -13.79 -6.88
CA ASN A 167 -7.04 -12.64 -6.08
C ASN A 167 -7.35 -11.42 -6.94
N ARG A 168 -8.19 -10.53 -6.41
CA ARG A 168 -8.38 -9.16 -6.89
C ARG A 168 -8.06 -8.20 -5.75
N VAL A 169 -7.22 -7.21 -6.03
CA VAL A 169 -6.84 -6.19 -5.05
C VAL A 169 -7.21 -4.83 -5.61
N ASP A 170 -8.09 -4.13 -4.93
CA ASP A 170 -8.50 -2.76 -5.24
C ASP A 170 -7.80 -1.83 -4.26
N VAL A 171 -7.06 -0.85 -4.79
CA VAL A 171 -6.29 0.14 -4.02
C VAL A 171 -6.82 1.54 -4.30
N THR A 172 -7.47 2.12 -3.30
CA THR A 172 -7.90 3.51 -3.27
C THR A 172 -6.95 4.35 -2.40
N PRO A 173 -6.34 5.41 -2.95
CA PRO A 173 -5.53 6.37 -2.20
C PRO A 173 -6.18 6.84 -0.91
N GLY A 174 -5.45 6.78 0.20
CA GLY A 174 -5.91 7.23 1.52
C GLY A 174 -6.95 6.33 2.23
N GLU A 175 -7.58 5.38 1.54
CA GLU A 175 -8.57 4.48 2.14
C GLU A 175 -8.03 3.06 2.37
N THR A 176 -7.31 2.53 1.38
CA THR A 176 -6.76 1.16 1.43
C THR A 176 -5.26 1.19 1.26
N HIS A 177 -4.55 0.33 1.98
CA HIS A 177 -3.13 0.16 1.79
C HIS A 177 -2.83 -0.44 0.41
N GLY A 178 -1.83 0.14 -0.26
CA GLY A 178 -1.23 -0.45 -1.44
C GLY A 178 -0.59 -1.81 -1.18
N GLY A 179 -0.08 -2.42 -2.26
CA GLY A 179 0.42 -3.79 -2.21
C GLY A 179 1.71 -3.98 -2.99
N TRP A 180 2.63 -4.76 -2.43
CA TRP A 180 3.85 -5.16 -3.12
C TRP A 180 3.58 -6.35 -4.04
N THR A 181 4.04 -6.26 -5.30
CA THR A 181 4.01 -7.41 -6.23
C THR A 181 4.93 -8.54 -5.77
N THR A 182 6.00 -8.22 -5.05
CA THR A 182 6.95 -9.17 -4.45
C THR A 182 7.64 -8.56 -3.23
N HIS A 183 8.38 -9.37 -2.47
CA HIS A 183 9.24 -8.87 -1.41
C HIS A 183 10.22 -7.82 -1.96
N PRO A 184 10.17 -6.57 -1.46
CA PRO A 184 11.03 -5.50 -1.95
C PRO A 184 12.50 -5.69 -1.57
N TRP A 185 12.74 -6.45 -0.50
CA TRP A 185 14.04 -6.75 0.05
C TRP A 185 14.27 -8.26 0.10
N ARG A 186 15.50 -8.68 -0.22
CA ARG A 186 15.95 -10.07 -0.16
C ARG A 186 17.42 -10.15 0.27
N SER A 187 17.66 -10.73 1.45
CA SER A 187 19.01 -11.00 1.94
C SER A 187 19.76 -12.01 1.06
N ASP A 188 19.03 -12.99 0.50
CA ASP A 188 19.54 -14.12 -0.27
C ASP A 188 19.79 -13.83 -1.76
N ILE A 189 19.67 -12.57 -2.22
CA ILE A 189 19.70 -12.27 -3.65
C ILE A 189 21.07 -12.50 -4.31
N GLU A 190 22.14 -12.36 -3.54
CA GLU A 190 23.51 -12.64 -4.01
C GLU A 190 23.74 -14.14 -4.18
N GLU A 191 23.19 -14.97 -3.28
CA GLU A 191 23.33 -16.43 -3.30
C GLU A 191 22.42 -17.08 -4.33
N ARG A 192 21.14 -16.68 -4.37
CA ARG A 192 20.10 -17.35 -5.19
C ARG A 192 19.76 -16.62 -6.48
N GLY A 193 20.33 -15.43 -6.69
CA GLY A 193 20.07 -14.62 -7.87
C GLY A 193 18.61 -14.14 -8.02
N ILE A 194 18.32 -13.70 -9.25
CA ILE A 194 16.98 -13.25 -9.65
C ILE A 194 16.07 -14.46 -9.80
N ARG A 195 14.94 -14.44 -9.10
CA ARG A 195 13.90 -15.48 -9.21
C ARG A 195 13.01 -15.21 -10.42
N LYS A 196 12.26 -16.24 -10.80
CA LYS A 196 11.14 -16.10 -11.75
C LYS A 196 9.84 -15.82 -11.00
N TRP A 197 8.96 -15.05 -11.62
CA TRP A 197 7.60 -14.82 -11.13
C TRP A 197 6.82 -16.13 -11.12
N LYS A 198 6.10 -16.38 -10.02
CA LYS A 198 5.21 -17.54 -9.85
C LYS A 198 3.76 -17.25 -10.22
N THR A 199 3.44 -15.98 -10.44
CA THR A 199 2.08 -15.49 -10.70
C THR A 199 2.17 -14.36 -11.72
N THR A 200 1.10 -14.20 -12.48
CA THR A 200 0.89 -13.03 -13.36
C THR A 200 0.04 -12.01 -12.61
N VAL A 201 0.43 -10.73 -12.66
CA VAL A 201 -0.40 -9.64 -12.13
C VAL A 201 -0.77 -8.73 -13.29
N VAL A 202 -2.06 -8.49 -13.47
CA VAL A 202 -2.62 -7.70 -14.57
C VAL A 202 -3.41 -6.53 -14.00
N ALA A 203 -3.32 -5.37 -14.63
CA ALA A 203 -4.13 -4.22 -14.25
C ALA A 203 -5.60 -4.42 -14.66
N ALA A 204 -6.54 -4.31 -13.71
CA ALA A 204 -7.98 -4.31 -13.97
C ALA A 204 -8.53 -2.90 -14.24
N SER A 205 -7.85 -1.87 -13.74
CA SER A 205 -8.13 -0.46 -14.02
C SER A 205 -6.84 0.28 -14.37
N ASN A 206 -6.85 1.61 -14.47
CA ASN A 206 -5.60 2.36 -14.54
C ASN A 206 -4.87 2.24 -13.20
N VAL A 207 -3.69 1.64 -13.22
CA VAL A 207 -2.91 1.34 -12.02
C VAL A 207 -1.71 2.27 -11.94
N ARG A 208 -1.60 3.03 -10.85
CA ARG A 208 -0.39 3.80 -10.52
C ARG A 208 0.53 2.94 -9.68
N LEU A 209 1.79 2.82 -10.08
CA LEU A 209 2.77 2.04 -9.33
C LEU A 209 4.16 2.67 -9.37
N VAL A 210 5.01 2.19 -8.47
CA VAL A 210 6.44 2.49 -8.43
C VAL A 210 7.23 1.20 -8.38
N SER A 211 8.20 1.08 -9.30
CA SER A 211 9.06 -0.09 -9.44
C SER A 211 10.48 0.20 -8.95
N PHE A 212 11.08 -0.75 -8.27
CA PHE A 212 12.42 -0.69 -7.68
C PHE A 212 13.32 -1.75 -8.28
N ASP A 213 14.57 -1.41 -8.61
CA ASP A 213 15.58 -2.43 -8.91
C ASP A 213 15.87 -3.22 -7.63
N ILE A 214 15.55 -4.52 -7.64
CA ILE A 214 15.60 -5.33 -6.43
C ILE A 214 17.03 -5.53 -5.93
N ARG A 215 18.05 -5.51 -6.82
CA ARG A 215 19.45 -5.63 -6.42
C ARG A 215 19.92 -4.34 -5.77
N LYS A 216 19.65 -3.19 -6.38
CA LYS A 216 20.05 -1.89 -5.83
C LYS A 216 19.33 -1.56 -4.53
N PHE A 217 18.02 -1.85 -4.47
CA PHE A 217 17.24 -1.76 -3.23
C PHE A 217 17.93 -2.59 -2.14
N SER A 218 18.29 -3.83 -2.49
CA SER A 218 18.95 -4.73 -1.55
C SER A 218 20.31 -4.23 -1.08
N THR A 219 21.17 -3.83 -2.00
CA THR A 219 22.48 -3.26 -1.66
C THR A 219 22.36 -2.03 -0.77
N PHE A 220 21.34 -1.18 -0.99
CA PHE A 220 21.12 0.01 -0.16
C PHE A 220 20.71 -0.36 1.28
N ILE A 221 19.76 -1.28 1.44
CA ILE A 221 19.29 -1.72 2.76
C ILE A 221 20.43 -2.35 3.58
N LYS A 222 21.33 -3.12 2.95
CA LYS A 222 22.49 -3.75 3.63
C LYS A 222 23.48 -2.76 4.24
N GLN A 223 23.50 -1.51 3.79
CA GLN A 223 24.48 -0.51 4.25
C GLN A 223 24.22 -0.01 5.67
N ASP A 224 22.99 -0.19 6.18
CA ASP A 224 22.58 0.34 7.47
C ASP A 224 21.77 -0.71 8.25
N PRO A 225 22.27 -1.20 9.40
CA PRO A 225 21.56 -2.16 10.24
C PRO A 225 20.14 -1.72 10.66
N GLN A 226 19.92 -0.40 10.83
CA GLN A 226 18.59 0.12 11.16
C GLN A 226 17.62 -0.03 9.97
N LEU A 227 18.12 0.20 8.74
CA LEU A 227 17.32 0.00 7.54
C LEU A 227 17.03 -1.47 7.27
N MET A 228 17.96 -2.37 7.57
CA MET A 228 17.68 -3.81 7.50
C MET A 228 16.54 -4.19 8.45
N ALA A 229 16.61 -3.79 9.72
CA ALA A 229 15.56 -4.09 10.69
C ALA A 229 14.19 -3.51 10.27
N ALA A 230 14.18 -2.31 9.66
CA ALA A 230 12.97 -1.72 9.11
C ALA A 230 12.42 -2.50 7.89
N ALA A 231 13.31 -2.93 6.99
CA ALA A 231 12.93 -3.72 5.81
C ALA A 231 12.41 -5.12 6.19
N ASP A 232 12.97 -5.76 7.21
CA ASP A 232 12.50 -7.05 7.71
C ASP A 232 11.07 -6.95 8.26
N ARG A 233 10.77 -5.88 9.02
CA ARG A 233 9.41 -5.61 9.53
C ARG A 233 8.42 -5.39 8.39
N LEU A 234 8.80 -4.59 7.40
CA LEU A 234 8.01 -4.35 6.19
C LEU A 234 7.68 -5.66 5.49
N GLN A 235 8.68 -6.53 5.30
CA GLN A 235 8.49 -7.82 4.64
C GLN A 235 7.57 -8.76 5.43
N ILE A 236 7.70 -8.80 6.76
CA ILE A 236 6.83 -9.61 7.62
C ILE A 236 5.37 -9.15 7.52
N ASP A 237 5.13 -7.84 7.50
CA ASP A 237 3.77 -7.31 7.44
C ASP A 237 3.11 -7.54 6.07
N ASP A 238 3.85 -7.32 4.97
CA ASP A 238 3.40 -7.66 3.61
C ASP A 238 3.01 -9.15 3.49
N LEU A 239 3.82 -10.04 4.06
CA LEU A 239 3.51 -11.48 4.11
C LEU A 239 2.23 -11.76 4.90
N ARG A 240 2.04 -11.11 6.05
CA ARG A 240 0.82 -11.25 6.86
C ARG A 240 -0.41 -10.78 6.09
N GLY A 241 -0.32 -9.66 5.38
CA GLY A 241 -1.39 -9.15 4.52
C GLY A 241 -1.80 -10.15 3.44
N LYS A 242 -0.83 -10.71 2.71
CA LYS A 242 -1.06 -11.71 1.65
C LYS A 242 -1.68 -13.00 2.18
N LEU A 243 -1.23 -13.48 3.34
CA LEU A 243 -1.80 -14.67 3.97
C LEU A 243 -3.25 -14.45 4.42
N ARG A 244 -3.55 -13.31 5.05
CA ARG A 244 -4.93 -12.97 5.45
C ARG A 244 -5.87 -12.87 4.25
N GLY A 245 -5.43 -12.23 3.17
CA GLY A 245 -6.19 -12.16 1.93
C GLY A 245 -6.49 -13.54 1.35
N SER A 246 -5.49 -14.42 1.28
CA SER A 246 -5.69 -15.78 0.77
C SER A 246 -6.63 -16.62 1.64
N HIS A 247 -6.56 -16.48 2.96
CA HIS A 247 -7.46 -17.20 3.87
C HIS A 247 -8.90 -16.69 3.79
N ALA A 248 -9.11 -15.37 3.72
CA ALA A 248 -10.45 -14.80 3.59
C ALA A 248 -11.15 -15.27 2.31
N GLU A 249 -10.44 -15.29 1.18
CA GLU A 249 -10.99 -15.72 -0.10
C GLU A 249 -11.32 -17.22 -0.11
N LYS A 250 -10.43 -18.07 0.39
CA LYS A 250 -10.70 -19.51 0.53
C LYS A 250 -11.89 -19.79 1.44
N THR A 251 -12.07 -19.01 2.50
CA THR A 251 -13.21 -19.16 3.42
C THR A 251 -14.51 -18.84 2.69
N ARG A 252 -14.57 -17.73 1.94
CA ARG A 252 -15.72 -17.39 1.09
C ARG A 252 -16.05 -18.47 0.08
N GLN A 253 -15.03 -19.01 -0.60
CA GLN A 253 -15.23 -20.08 -1.58
C GLN A 253 -15.81 -21.35 -0.94
N ILE A 254 -15.35 -21.71 0.26
CA ILE A 254 -15.91 -22.85 1.01
C ILE A 254 -17.37 -22.59 1.38
N ASP A 255 -17.69 -21.37 1.82
CA ASP A 255 -19.06 -21.01 2.20
C ASP A 255 -20.01 -21.01 1.00
N ASP A 256 -19.57 -20.50 -0.16
CA ASP A 256 -20.33 -20.57 -1.41
C ASP A 256 -20.56 -22.01 -1.87
N LEU A 257 -19.54 -22.87 -1.80
CA LEU A 257 -19.66 -24.29 -2.15
C LEU A 257 -20.63 -25.01 -1.20
N LYS A 258 -20.59 -24.72 0.09
CA LYS A 258 -21.55 -25.26 1.06
C LYS A 258 -22.97 -24.81 0.74
N ALA A 259 -23.17 -23.52 0.45
CA ALA A 259 -24.49 -22.99 0.10
C ALA A 259 -25.05 -23.66 -1.17
N GLN A 260 -24.21 -23.90 -2.18
CA GLN A 260 -24.60 -24.64 -3.40
C GLN A 260 -24.99 -26.08 -3.08
N LEU A 261 -24.20 -26.77 -2.25
CA LEU A 261 -24.49 -28.14 -1.86
C LEU A 261 -25.80 -28.24 -1.07
N ASP A 262 -26.02 -27.35 -0.11
CA ASP A 262 -27.25 -27.29 0.70
C ASP A 262 -28.48 -27.03 -0.18
N ALA A 263 -28.37 -26.12 -1.15
CA ALA A 263 -29.44 -25.86 -2.11
C ALA A 263 -29.75 -27.08 -3.00
N GLN A 264 -28.72 -27.81 -3.44
CA GLN A 264 -28.89 -29.04 -4.21
C GLN A 264 -29.58 -30.14 -3.40
N VAL A 265 -29.17 -30.32 -2.14
CA VAL A 265 -29.79 -31.28 -1.21
C VAL A 265 -31.27 -30.94 -0.98
N GLU A 266 -31.60 -29.67 -0.74
CA GLU A 266 -32.98 -29.21 -0.53
C GLU A 266 -33.83 -29.41 -1.81
N ALA A 267 -33.26 -29.17 -2.99
CA ALA A 267 -33.93 -29.42 -4.27
C ALA A 267 -34.20 -30.91 -4.54
N SER A 268 -33.22 -31.78 -4.27
CA SER A 268 -33.40 -33.24 -4.35
C SER A 268 -34.45 -33.73 -3.35
N TYR A 269 -34.47 -33.16 -2.14
CA TYR A 269 -35.49 -33.48 -1.16
C TYR A 269 -36.89 -33.04 -1.61
N LEU A 270 -37.03 -31.84 -2.17
CA LEU A 270 -38.28 -31.36 -2.76
C LEU A 270 -38.78 -32.30 -3.86
N ALA A 271 -37.91 -32.78 -4.74
CA ALA A 271 -38.29 -33.74 -5.78
C ALA A 271 -38.79 -35.07 -5.19
N MET A 272 -38.11 -35.58 -4.15
CA MET A 272 -38.54 -36.78 -3.43
C MET A 272 -39.91 -36.59 -2.78
N VAL A 273 -40.12 -35.48 -2.07
CA VAL A 273 -41.40 -35.17 -1.43
C VAL A 273 -42.51 -35.03 -2.46
N ARG A 274 -42.25 -34.34 -3.59
CA ARG A 274 -43.20 -34.20 -4.71
C ARG A 274 -43.65 -35.55 -5.26
N LEU A 275 -42.72 -36.50 -5.39
CA LEU A 275 -43.05 -37.85 -5.84
C LEU A 275 -43.92 -38.58 -4.81
N ALA A 276 -43.54 -38.51 -3.54
CA ALA A 276 -44.25 -39.16 -2.44
C ALA A 276 -45.67 -38.62 -2.19
N VAL A 277 -45.97 -37.39 -2.60
CA VAL A 277 -47.32 -36.80 -2.46
C VAL A 277 -48.13 -36.81 -3.76
N SER A 278 -47.59 -37.35 -4.85
CA SER A 278 -48.15 -37.21 -6.20
C SER A 278 -49.49 -37.92 -6.38
N ASP A 279 -49.69 -39.06 -5.70
CA ASP A 279 -50.93 -39.84 -5.71
C ASP A 279 -51.94 -39.39 -4.65
N GLY A 280 -51.53 -38.52 -3.73
CA GLY A 280 -52.36 -37.97 -2.65
C GLY A 280 -52.47 -38.86 -1.41
N VAL A 281 -51.75 -39.99 -1.35
CA VAL A 281 -51.77 -40.93 -0.21
C VAL A 281 -50.34 -41.23 0.23
N LEU A 282 -49.96 -40.73 1.41
CA LEU A 282 -48.63 -41.00 1.96
C LEU A 282 -48.56 -42.38 2.63
N THR A 283 -47.75 -43.27 2.06
CA THR A 283 -47.48 -44.58 2.66
C THR A 283 -46.46 -44.46 3.79
N ARG A 284 -46.47 -45.43 4.73
CA ARG A 284 -45.45 -45.52 5.79
C ARG A 284 -44.03 -45.51 5.21
N HIS A 285 -43.82 -46.22 4.12
CA HIS A 285 -42.51 -46.38 3.50
C HIS A 285 -41.96 -45.06 2.92
N GLU A 286 -42.82 -44.21 2.34
CA GLU A 286 -42.40 -42.91 1.81
C GLU A 286 -42.07 -41.89 2.91
N ILE A 287 -42.83 -41.92 4.01
CA ILE A 287 -42.54 -41.11 5.20
C ILE A 287 -41.19 -41.50 5.79
N GLU A 288 -40.95 -42.81 5.93
CA GLU A 288 -39.70 -43.34 6.47
C GLU A 288 -38.50 -42.94 5.59
N ARG A 289 -38.63 -43.09 4.27
CA ARG A 289 -37.61 -42.67 3.30
C ARG A 289 -37.33 -41.16 3.35
N CYS A 290 -38.38 -40.34 3.49
CA CYS A 290 -38.22 -38.90 3.68
C CYS A 290 -37.52 -38.57 4.99
N ARG A 291 -37.82 -39.29 6.07
CA ARG A 291 -37.16 -39.13 7.38
C ARG A 291 -35.68 -39.52 7.32
N GLU A 292 -35.39 -40.66 6.72
CA GLU A 292 -34.02 -41.15 6.52
C GLU A 292 -33.21 -40.16 5.70
N TYR A 293 -33.75 -39.65 4.58
CA TYR A 293 -33.07 -38.66 3.76
C TYR A 293 -32.80 -37.36 4.54
N ARG A 294 -33.77 -36.90 5.35
CA ARG A 294 -33.60 -35.72 6.20
C ARG A 294 -32.49 -35.91 7.24
N VAL A 295 -32.43 -37.07 7.90
CA VAL A 295 -31.39 -37.39 8.88
C VAL A 295 -30.02 -37.49 8.20
N GLN A 296 -29.95 -38.20 7.07
CA GLN A 296 -28.71 -38.43 6.34
C GLN A 296 -28.10 -37.13 5.78
N HIS A 297 -28.93 -36.17 5.37
CA HIS A 297 -28.48 -34.92 4.75
C HIS A 297 -28.68 -33.69 5.63
N GLY A 298 -29.00 -33.86 6.92
CA GLY A 298 -29.10 -32.77 7.89
C GLY A 298 -30.21 -31.75 7.62
N ILE A 299 -31.30 -32.15 6.97
CA ILE A 299 -32.41 -31.25 6.63
C ILE A 299 -33.19 -30.87 7.89
N THR A 300 -33.14 -29.59 8.22
CA THR A 300 -33.80 -29.00 9.39
C THR A 300 -35.33 -29.08 9.30
N ASP A 301 -36.02 -28.99 10.45
CA ASP A 301 -37.48 -28.95 10.49
C ASP A 301 -38.05 -27.75 9.72
N GLU A 302 -37.38 -26.60 9.75
CA GLU A 302 -37.81 -25.42 9.01
C GLU A 302 -37.67 -25.61 7.50
N GLN A 303 -36.58 -26.22 7.03
CA GLN A 303 -36.45 -26.63 5.62
C GLN A 303 -37.56 -27.59 5.20
N HIS A 304 -37.82 -28.62 6.01
CA HIS A 304 -38.89 -29.58 5.73
C HIS A 304 -40.27 -28.91 5.66
N LYS A 305 -40.61 -28.02 6.61
CA LYS A 305 -41.87 -27.25 6.57
C LYS A 305 -41.97 -26.34 5.35
N ARG A 306 -40.86 -25.76 4.86
CA ARG A 306 -40.86 -24.97 3.62
C ARG A 306 -41.13 -25.84 2.40
N VAL A 307 -40.46 -27.00 2.31
CA VAL A 307 -40.66 -27.96 1.22
C VAL A 307 -42.12 -28.45 1.20
N LEU A 308 -42.68 -28.84 2.35
CA LEU A 308 -44.08 -29.27 2.43
C LEU A 308 -45.06 -28.16 2.00
N ARG A 309 -44.87 -26.93 2.47
CA ARG A 309 -45.69 -25.78 2.05
C ARG A 309 -45.63 -25.55 0.54
N SER A 310 -44.46 -25.73 -0.08
CA SER A 310 -44.30 -25.54 -1.53
C SER A 310 -45.03 -26.59 -2.38
N VAL A 311 -45.38 -27.74 -1.80
CA VAL A 311 -46.16 -28.80 -2.45
C VAL A 311 -47.61 -28.82 -1.97
N GLY A 312 -48.04 -27.86 -1.15
CA GLY A 312 -49.42 -27.74 -0.67
C GLY A 312 -49.76 -28.64 0.53
N TRP A 313 -48.76 -29.20 1.21
CA TRP A 313 -48.94 -30.03 2.41
C TRP A 313 -48.53 -29.28 3.67
N CYS A 314 -49.20 -29.55 4.79
CA CYS A 314 -48.75 -29.07 6.10
C CYS A 314 -48.02 -30.18 6.87
N HIS A 315 -47.16 -29.79 7.82
CA HIS A 315 -46.38 -30.75 8.61
C HIS A 315 -47.25 -31.69 9.45
N ALA A 316 -48.44 -31.24 9.87
CA ALA A 316 -49.36 -32.07 10.64
C ALA A 316 -50.04 -33.15 9.76
N ASP A 317 -50.18 -32.90 8.46
CA ASP A 317 -50.77 -33.84 7.49
C ASP A 317 -49.76 -34.87 6.97
N PHE A 318 -48.46 -34.67 7.25
CA PHE A 318 -47.38 -35.58 6.86
C PHE A 318 -47.25 -36.74 7.86
N ALA A 319 -48.35 -37.50 8.02
CA ALA A 319 -48.45 -38.65 8.91
C ALA A 319 -48.98 -39.89 8.15
N PRO A 320 -48.63 -41.11 8.57
CA PRO A 320 -48.98 -42.32 7.83
C PRO A 320 -50.49 -42.52 7.75
N ASN A 321 -50.98 -42.89 6.56
CA ASN A 321 -52.39 -43.12 6.24
C ASN A 321 -53.28 -41.86 6.28
N VAL A 322 -52.70 -40.65 6.20
CA VAL A 322 -53.46 -39.42 5.99
C VAL A 322 -53.67 -39.23 4.48
N CYS A 323 -54.92 -39.27 4.06
CA CYS A 323 -55.34 -38.94 2.70
C CYS A 323 -55.71 -37.45 2.67
N MET A 324 -55.12 -36.69 1.76
CA MET A 324 -55.54 -35.31 1.55
C MET A 324 -56.98 -35.35 1.02
N SER A 325 -57.96 -34.94 1.85
CA SER A 325 -59.36 -34.91 1.41
C SER A 325 -59.45 -34.09 0.12
N ASN A 326 -60.15 -34.63 -0.90
CA ASN A 326 -60.29 -34.01 -2.22
C ASN A 326 -60.86 -32.58 -2.18
N LEU A 327 -61.37 -32.12 -1.03
CA LEU A 327 -61.90 -30.77 -0.80
C LEU A 327 -60.83 -29.65 -0.83
N LEU A 328 -59.53 -29.96 -0.65
CA LEU A 328 -58.45 -28.95 -0.71
C LEU A 328 -57.79 -28.81 -2.09
N ARG A 329 -57.95 -29.79 -3.00
CA ARG A 329 -57.46 -29.66 -4.40
C ARG A 329 -58.19 -28.53 -5.13
N ASP A 330 -59.46 -28.32 -4.83
CA ASP A 330 -60.28 -27.28 -5.45
C ASP A 330 -60.07 -25.91 -4.77
N ALA A 331 -59.83 -25.87 -3.47
CA ALA A 331 -59.62 -24.60 -2.75
C ALA A 331 -58.34 -23.86 -3.19
N VAL A 332 -57.23 -24.57 -3.44
CA VAL A 332 -55.95 -23.95 -3.85
C VAL A 332 -55.96 -23.55 -5.33
N ARG A 333 -56.69 -24.28 -6.20
CA ARG A 333 -56.93 -23.85 -7.59
C ARG A 333 -57.79 -22.59 -7.67
N VAL A 334 -58.77 -22.42 -6.77
CA VAL A 334 -59.63 -21.23 -6.75
C VAL A 334 -58.89 -20.01 -6.23
N THR A 335 -58.01 -20.12 -5.24
CA THR A 335 -57.29 -18.94 -4.71
C THR A 335 -56.20 -18.40 -5.64
N GLN A 336 -55.51 -19.24 -6.42
CA GLN A 336 -54.53 -18.77 -7.41
C GLN A 336 -55.19 -18.11 -8.65
N VAL A 337 -56.39 -18.56 -9.03
CA VAL A 337 -57.16 -17.96 -10.12
C VAL A 337 -57.84 -16.65 -9.67
N GLU A 338 -58.37 -16.58 -8.45
CA GLU A 338 -58.96 -15.33 -7.90
C GLU A 338 -57.93 -14.23 -7.63
N THR A 339 -56.68 -14.58 -7.26
CA THR A 339 -55.63 -13.57 -7.05
C THR A 339 -55.14 -13.01 -8.40
N ALA A 340 -55.07 -13.83 -9.45
CA ALA A 340 -54.76 -13.39 -10.81
C ALA A 340 -55.89 -12.56 -11.46
N LEU A 341 -57.16 -12.79 -11.07
CA LEU A 341 -58.32 -12.03 -11.55
C LEU A 341 -58.58 -10.73 -10.76
N ARG A 342 -58.06 -10.60 -9.53
CA ARG A 342 -58.20 -9.38 -8.71
C ARG A 342 -57.12 -8.32 -8.98
N THR A 343 -55.94 -8.70 -9.45
CA THR A 343 -54.93 -7.74 -9.92
C THR A 343 -55.16 -7.44 -11.39
N GLY A 344 -56.24 -6.73 -11.68
CA GLY A 344 -56.46 -6.15 -13.01
C GLY A 344 -55.35 -5.16 -13.34
N THR A 345 -54.39 -5.58 -14.15
CA THR A 345 -53.56 -4.67 -14.94
C THR A 345 -53.68 -5.11 -16.40
N SER A 346 -54.66 -4.49 -17.05
CA SER A 346 -54.79 -4.42 -18.50
C SER A 346 -53.50 -3.89 -19.12
N SER A 347 -52.95 -4.62 -20.09
CA SER A 347 -52.03 -4.05 -21.08
C SER A 347 -52.73 -2.90 -21.83
N PRO A 348 -52.07 -1.74 -22.03
CA PRO A 348 -52.41 -0.84 -23.11
C PRO A 348 -51.43 -1.07 -24.27
N THR A 349 -51.93 -1.65 -25.36
CA THR A 349 -51.44 -1.40 -26.71
C THR A 349 -51.81 0.01 -27.13
N THR A 350 -50.82 0.83 -27.53
CA THR A 350 -50.89 1.68 -28.74
C THR A 350 -49.57 2.40 -28.98
N ASP A 351 -49.02 2.16 -30.18
CA ASP A 351 -48.46 3.12 -31.14
C ASP A 351 -47.58 4.31 -30.68
N THR A 352 -46.34 4.26 -31.18
CA THR A 352 -45.43 5.33 -31.66
C THR A 352 -46.11 6.63 -32.13
N PRO A 353 -45.44 7.83 -32.09
CA PRO A 353 -44.28 8.10 -32.95
C PRO A 353 -43.19 9.09 -32.42
N LEU A 354 -42.01 9.00 -33.07
CA LEU A 354 -41.01 10.03 -33.40
C LEU A 354 -40.95 11.34 -32.57
N ARG A 355 -39.80 11.55 -31.91
CA ARG A 355 -38.93 12.72 -32.14
C ARG A 355 -37.49 12.45 -31.74
#